data_AF-D8F8E3-F1
#
_entry.id   AF-D8F8E3-F1
#
_cell.length_a   1.000
_cell.length_b   1.000
_cell.length_c   1.000
_cell.angle_alpha   90.00
_cell.angle_beta   90.00
_cell.angle_gamma   90.00
#
_symmetry.space_group_name_H-M   'P 1'
#
loop_
_entity.id
_entity.type
_entity.pdbx_description
1 polymer ?
#
loop_
_entity_poly.entity_id
_entity_poly.type
_entity_poly.pdbx_seq_one_letter_code
_entity_poly.pdbx_strand_id
1 'polypeptide(L)'
;LPGIPRFDEHGIWKYREILFSQYGNLMQTISQLIERSETGLNARQIAQLVEIVPNSSVFSRLQHAPGIRREKHQGRFVYFSEEKYQEQKSGLSRPHHVRFPTDSESVMILVQLVKYPHSSIEELFERVAEQGIRIEPQVIEAFLNHHGLLKKIPDTK
;
A
#
# COMPACT_ATOMS: atom_id res chain seq x y z
N LEU A 1 4.01 1.69 -38.99
CA LEU A 1 3.45 2.69 -38.05
C LEU A 1 3.69 2.19 -36.62
N PRO A 2 4.07 3.05 -35.66
CA PRO A 2 4.02 2.67 -34.26
C PRO A 2 2.57 2.29 -33.91
N GLY A 3 2.39 1.22 -33.15
CA GLY A 3 1.08 0.62 -32.88
C GLY A 3 0.10 1.57 -32.20
N ILE A 4 -1.19 1.27 -32.32
CA ILE A 4 -2.28 2.04 -31.69
C ILE A 4 -2.03 2.10 -30.17
N PRO A 5 -2.10 3.29 -29.55
CA PRO A 5 -1.92 3.44 -28.11
C PRO A 5 -2.96 2.60 -27.35
N ARG A 6 -2.50 1.87 -26.33
CA ARG A 6 -3.35 1.06 -25.45
C ARG A 6 -3.15 1.53 -24.02
N PHE A 7 -4.20 2.14 -23.46
CA PHE A 7 -4.27 2.47 -22.04
C PHE A 7 -4.50 1.19 -21.23
N ASP A 8 -3.87 1.11 -20.07
CA ASP A 8 -4.08 0.03 -19.10
C ASP A 8 -5.41 0.20 -18.34
N GLU A 9 -5.65 -0.67 -17.37
CA GLU A 9 -6.83 -0.62 -16.50
C GLU A 9 -6.95 0.69 -15.70
N HIS A 10 -5.82 1.37 -15.47
CA HIS A 10 -5.72 2.66 -14.79
C HIS A 10 -5.88 3.84 -15.75
N GLY A 11 -6.10 3.61 -17.04
CA GLY A 11 -6.23 4.69 -18.03
C GLY A 11 -4.90 5.35 -18.38
N ILE A 12 -3.79 4.65 -18.14
CA ILE A 12 -2.43 5.13 -18.34
C ILE A 12 -1.81 4.36 -19.50
N TRP A 13 -1.18 5.09 -20.41
CA TRP A 13 -0.41 4.51 -21.51
C TRP A 13 1.03 4.99 -21.40
N LYS A 14 1.96 4.06 -21.23
CA LYS A 14 3.39 4.35 -21.20
C LYS A 14 3.99 4.20 -22.60
N TYR A 15 4.67 5.24 -23.06
CA TYR A 15 5.50 5.20 -24.25
C TYR A 15 6.92 5.65 -23.90
N ARG A 16 7.85 4.69 -23.84
CA ARG A 16 9.21 4.88 -23.31
C ARG A 16 9.14 5.40 -21.87
N GLU A 17 9.74 6.56 -21.59
CA GLU A 17 9.77 7.20 -20.27
C GLU A 17 8.61 8.19 -20.05
N ILE A 18 7.65 8.27 -20.98
CA ILE A 18 6.54 9.24 -20.92
C ILE A 18 5.24 8.50 -20.67
N LEU A 19 4.48 8.99 -19.68
CA LEU A 19 3.14 8.52 -19.37
C LEU A 19 2.10 9.46 -19.99
N PHE A 20 1.14 8.86 -20.67
CA PHE A 20 -0.05 9.52 -21.19
C PHE A 20 -1.26 9.07 -20.37
N SER A 21 -2.11 10.00 -20.00
CA SER A 21 -3.34 9.72 -19.26
C SER A 21 -4.56 10.08 -20.10
N GLN A 22 -5.56 9.20 -20.12
CA GLN A 22 -6.85 9.52 -20.72
C GLN A 22 -7.64 10.59 -19.95
N TYR A 23 -7.22 10.93 -18.73
CA TYR A 23 -7.90 11.85 -17.83
C TYR A 23 -7.34 13.28 -17.88
N GLY A 24 -6.40 13.56 -18.78
CA GLY A 24 -5.79 14.88 -18.93
C GLY A 24 -4.50 15.02 -18.11
N ASN A 25 -4.44 16.00 -17.22
CA ASN A 25 -3.21 16.30 -16.49
C ASN A 25 -2.98 15.37 -15.28
N LEU A 26 -1.80 15.48 -14.67
CA LEU A 26 -1.39 14.64 -13.52
C LEU A 26 -2.38 14.74 -12.34
N MET A 27 -2.88 15.92 -12.00
CA MET A 27 -3.82 16.09 -10.89
C MET A 27 -5.16 15.41 -11.19
N GLN A 28 -5.69 15.59 -12.40
CA GLN A 28 -6.93 14.94 -12.84
C GLN A 28 -6.78 13.42 -12.86
N THR A 29 -5.62 12.93 -13.30
CA THR A 29 -5.28 11.50 -13.30
C THR A 29 -5.28 10.96 -11.88
N ILE A 30 -4.60 11.62 -10.93
CA ILE A 30 -4.56 11.16 -9.54
C ILE A 30 -5.95 11.20 -8.91
N SER A 31 -6.75 12.24 -9.15
CA SER A 31 -8.14 12.30 -8.68
C SER A 31 -8.95 11.10 -9.19
N GLN A 32 -8.84 10.77 -10.48
CA GLN A 32 -9.53 9.62 -11.08
C GLN A 32 -9.04 8.27 -10.52
N LEU A 33 -7.74 8.11 -10.29
CA LEU A 33 -7.20 6.91 -9.64
C LEU A 33 -7.74 6.73 -8.22
N ILE A 34 -7.79 7.83 -7.44
CA ILE A 34 -8.36 7.82 -6.09
C ILE A 34 -9.85 7.47 -6.13
N GLU A 35 -10.62 8.08 -7.02
CA GLU A 35 -12.07 7.85 -7.14
C GLU A 35 -12.43 6.42 -7.57
N ARG A 36 -11.59 5.79 -8.39
CA ARG A 36 -11.75 4.41 -8.85
C ARG A 36 -11.22 3.37 -7.87
N SER A 37 -10.44 3.78 -6.87
CA SER A 37 -9.91 2.85 -5.86
C SER A 37 -10.99 2.39 -4.88
N GLU A 38 -10.88 1.14 -4.42
CA GLU A 38 -11.83 0.59 -3.44
C GLU A 38 -11.59 1.11 -2.02
N THR A 39 -10.37 1.50 -1.68
CA THR A 39 -9.98 1.84 -0.29
C THR A 39 -9.28 3.20 -0.16
N GLY A 40 -9.34 4.04 -1.20
CA GLY A 40 -8.44 5.17 -1.33
C GLY A 40 -7.02 4.73 -1.68
N LEU A 41 -6.11 5.69 -1.84
CA LEU A 41 -4.72 5.44 -2.18
C LEU A 41 -3.79 6.22 -1.25
N ASN A 42 -2.68 5.60 -0.84
CA ASN A 42 -1.59 6.30 -0.17
C ASN A 42 -0.60 6.90 -1.18
N ALA A 43 0.27 7.80 -0.71
CA ALA A 43 1.25 8.49 -1.56
C ALA A 43 2.17 7.54 -2.33
N ARG A 44 2.56 6.39 -1.75
CA ARG A 44 3.41 5.40 -2.41
C ARG A 44 2.68 4.71 -3.56
N GLN A 45 1.41 4.33 -3.35
CA GLN A 45 0.58 3.72 -4.38
C GLN A 45 0.35 4.68 -5.54
N ILE A 46 0.01 5.95 -5.25
CA ILE A 46 -0.14 6.99 -6.27
C ILE A 46 1.17 7.16 -7.04
N ALA A 47 2.29 7.30 -6.33
CA ALA A 47 3.62 7.48 -6.92
C ALA A 47 4.00 6.34 -7.87
N GLN A 48 3.68 5.10 -7.49
CA GLN A 48 3.91 3.92 -8.32
C GLN A 48 3.04 3.92 -9.59
N LEU A 49 1.75 4.27 -9.47
CA LEU A 49 0.81 4.28 -10.60
C LEU A 49 1.17 5.34 -11.65
N VAL A 50 1.63 6.51 -11.23
CA VAL A 50 1.95 7.64 -12.14
C VAL A 50 3.46 7.87 -12.31
N GLU A 51 4.27 6.90 -11.91
CA GLU A 51 5.75 6.89 -11.95
C GLU A 51 6.42 8.21 -11.54
N ILE A 52 6.00 8.75 -10.39
CA ILE A 52 6.65 9.91 -9.76
C ILE A 52 7.33 9.49 -8.46
N VAL A 53 8.19 10.35 -7.94
CA VAL A 53 8.80 10.13 -6.63
C VAL A 53 7.77 10.30 -5.49
N PRO A 54 7.76 9.44 -4.45
CA PRO A 54 6.80 9.53 -3.32
C PRO A 54 6.86 10.82 -2.49
N ASN A 55 7.94 11.59 -2.60
CA ASN A 55 8.12 12.90 -1.97
C ASN A 55 7.86 14.09 -2.93
N SER A 56 7.23 13.83 -4.08
CA SER A 56 6.90 14.85 -5.07
C SER A 56 5.99 15.95 -4.49
N SER A 57 6.19 17.19 -4.95
CA SER A 57 5.34 18.35 -4.61
C SER A 57 3.89 18.21 -5.08
N VAL A 58 3.55 17.17 -5.83
CA VAL A 58 2.14 16.85 -6.12
C VAL A 58 1.35 16.54 -4.85
N PHE A 59 1.97 15.92 -3.84
CA PHE A 59 1.28 15.49 -2.62
C PHE A 59 0.89 16.66 -1.71
N SER A 60 1.65 17.75 -1.72
CA SER A 60 1.25 18.99 -1.05
C SER A 60 0.08 19.67 -1.76
N ARG A 61 0.00 19.57 -3.09
CA ARG A 61 -1.14 20.08 -3.88
C ARG A 61 -2.41 19.25 -3.66
N LEU A 62 -2.28 17.92 -3.57
CA LEU A 62 -3.40 17.01 -3.30
C LEU A 62 -4.08 17.28 -1.95
N GLN A 63 -3.35 17.76 -0.95
CA GLN A 63 -3.93 18.15 0.34
C GLN A 63 -5.02 19.22 0.21
N HIS A 64 -4.94 20.07 -0.81
CA HIS A 64 -5.84 21.19 -1.04
C HIS A 64 -6.71 20.99 -2.29
N ALA A 65 -6.69 19.80 -2.89
CA ALA A 65 -7.45 19.52 -4.09
C ALA A 65 -8.94 19.36 -3.75
N PRO A 66 -9.86 20.01 -4.50
CA PRO A 66 -11.29 19.85 -4.28
C PRO A 66 -11.71 18.40 -4.58
N GLY A 67 -12.65 17.88 -3.79
CA GLY A 67 -13.16 16.52 -3.93
C GLY A 67 -12.21 15.41 -3.43
N ILE A 68 -11.07 15.77 -2.83
CA ILE A 68 -10.16 14.82 -2.21
C ILE A 68 -10.12 15.04 -0.71
N ARG A 69 -10.34 13.96 0.04
CA ARG A 69 -10.19 13.90 1.48
C ARG A 69 -8.91 13.18 1.85
N ARG A 70 -8.13 13.75 2.79
CA ARG A 70 -6.89 13.13 3.28
C ARG A 70 -7.00 12.80 4.76
N GLU A 71 -6.69 11.57 5.13
CA GLU A 71 -6.63 11.13 6.53
C GLU A 71 -5.37 10.33 6.83
N LYS A 72 -4.95 10.32 8.09
CA LYS A 72 -3.80 9.53 8.55
C LYS A 72 -4.29 8.20 9.10
N HIS A 73 -3.86 7.11 8.48
CA HIS A 73 -4.15 5.73 8.88
C HIS A 73 -2.84 4.98 9.11
N GLN A 74 -2.65 4.41 10.31
CA GLN A 74 -1.43 3.65 10.69
C GLN A 74 -0.11 4.36 10.32
N GLY A 75 -0.03 5.68 10.55
CA GLY A 75 1.18 6.46 10.27
C GLY A 75 1.32 6.95 8.82
N ARG A 76 0.47 6.49 7.88
CA ARG A 76 0.50 6.88 6.46
C ARG A 76 -0.69 7.76 6.10
N PHE A 77 -0.51 8.68 5.17
CA PHE A 77 -1.62 9.45 4.62
C PHE A 77 -2.30 8.66 3.50
N VAL A 78 -3.62 8.54 3.59
CA VAL A 78 -4.49 7.96 2.58
C VAL A 78 -5.38 9.07 2.03
N TYR A 79 -5.50 9.11 0.71
CA TYR A 79 -6.34 10.04 -0.03
C TYR A 79 -7.58 9.29 -0.51
N PHE A 80 -8.74 9.87 -0.27
CA PHE A 80 -10.06 9.35 -0.60
C PHE A 80 -10.78 10.33 -1.51
N SER A 81 -11.70 9.83 -2.32
CA SER A 81 -12.69 10.69 -2.99
C SER A 81 -13.70 11.15 -1.95
N GLU A 82 -14.05 12.43 -1.95
CA GLU A 82 -15.09 12.94 -1.04
C GLU A 82 -16.45 12.29 -1.33
N GLU A 83 -16.73 11.99 -2.61
CA GLU A 83 -17.98 11.35 -3.05
C GLU A 83 -18.11 9.92 -2.53
N LYS A 84 -17.02 9.14 -2.59
CA LYS A 84 -16.99 7.73 -2.16
C LYS A 84 -16.34 7.52 -0.80
N TYR A 85 -16.19 8.58 -0.02
CA TYR A 85 -15.38 8.55 1.19
C TYR A 85 -15.82 7.46 2.17
N GLN A 86 -17.13 7.32 2.42
CA GLN A 86 -17.65 6.32 3.36
C GLN A 86 -17.42 4.89 2.88
N GLU A 87 -17.64 4.64 1.58
CA GLU A 87 -17.40 3.33 0.96
C GLU A 87 -15.92 2.97 1.05
N GLN A 88 -15.04 3.88 0.63
CA GLN A 88 -13.60 3.66 0.61
C GLN A 88 -13.02 3.49 2.01
N LYS A 89 -13.49 4.30 2.97
CA LYS A 89 -13.07 4.20 4.37
C LYS A 89 -13.55 2.90 5.01
N SER A 90 -14.76 2.46 4.67
CA SER A 90 -15.26 1.16 5.12
C SER A 90 -14.44 0.03 4.50
N GLY A 91 -14.04 0.13 3.23
CA GLY A 91 -13.17 -0.83 2.54
C GLY A 91 -11.77 -0.93 3.15
N LEU A 92 -11.24 0.20 3.65
CA LEU A 92 -9.96 0.23 4.37
C LEU A 92 -10.06 -0.42 5.77
N SER A 93 -11.21 -0.28 6.43
CA SER A 93 -11.49 -0.89 7.74
C SER A 93 -11.93 -2.35 7.64
N ARG A 94 -12.48 -2.74 6.49
CA ARG A 94 -12.70 -4.15 6.18
C ARG A 94 -11.32 -4.77 6.16
N PRO A 95 -11.06 -5.80 6.98
CA PRO A 95 -9.92 -6.63 6.70
C PRO A 95 -10.13 -7.09 5.27
N HIS A 96 -9.21 -6.73 4.36
CA HIS A 96 -8.86 -7.69 3.33
C HIS A 96 -8.75 -9.00 4.10
N HIS A 97 -9.49 -10.04 3.71
CA HIS A 97 -9.47 -11.33 4.43
C HIS A 97 -8.05 -11.88 4.29
N VAL A 98 -7.12 -11.29 5.03
CA VAL A 98 -5.76 -11.73 5.23
C VAL A 98 -6.00 -12.95 6.07
N ARG A 99 -5.84 -14.11 5.42
CA ARG A 99 -5.88 -15.39 6.11
C ARG A 99 -4.98 -15.27 7.34
N PHE A 100 -5.44 -15.74 8.47
CA PHE A 100 -4.54 -15.89 9.61
C PHE A 100 -3.54 -17.00 9.25
N PRO A 101 -2.26 -16.90 9.65
CA PRO A 101 -1.34 -18.02 9.44
C PRO A 101 -1.89 -19.27 10.15
N THR A 102 -1.66 -20.44 9.55
CA THR A 102 -1.86 -21.73 10.22
C THR A 102 -1.00 -21.83 11.48
N ASP A 103 -1.26 -22.79 12.36
CA ASP A 103 -0.46 -22.99 13.58
C ASP A 103 1.03 -23.19 13.27
N SER A 104 1.35 -23.95 12.21
CA SER A 104 2.73 -24.18 11.78
C SER A 104 3.39 -22.90 11.26
N GLU A 105 2.67 -22.10 10.47
CA GLU A 105 3.14 -20.81 9.97
C GLU A 105 3.35 -19.82 11.13
N SER A 106 2.43 -19.80 12.10
CA SER A 106 2.50 -18.99 13.31
C SER A 106 3.73 -19.32 14.13
N VAL A 107 3.98 -20.61 14.39
CA VAL A 107 5.19 -21.07 15.10
C VAL A 107 6.45 -20.65 14.34
N MET A 108 6.47 -20.75 13.01
CA MET A 108 7.64 -20.36 12.23
C MET A 108 7.92 -18.86 12.32
N ILE A 109 6.88 -18.03 12.17
CA ILE A 109 6.99 -16.58 12.34
C ILE A 109 7.54 -16.24 13.73
N LEU A 110 7.01 -16.86 14.79
CA LEU A 110 7.46 -16.64 16.16
C LEU A 110 8.91 -17.12 16.38
N VAL A 111 9.30 -18.27 15.83
CA VAL A 111 10.68 -18.77 15.93
C VAL A 111 11.66 -17.79 15.28
N GLN A 112 11.32 -17.26 14.09
CA GLN A 112 12.17 -16.27 13.43
C GLN A 112 12.20 -14.95 14.20
N LEU A 113 11.07 -14.51 14.77
CA LEU A 113 11.03 -13.32 15.60
C LEU A 113 11.87 -13.47 16.89
N VAL A 114 11.87 -14.65 17.52
CA VAL A 114 12.69 -14.90 18.72
C VAL A 114 14.18 -14.94 18.38
N LYS A 115 14.55 -15.54 17.23
CA LYS A 115 15.95 -15.57 16.77
C LYS A 115 16.45 -14.20 16.33
N TYR A 116 15.58 -13.38 15.74
CA TYR A 116 15.89 -12.08 15.16
C TYR A 116 14.85 -11.03 15.61
N PRO A 117 14.90 -10.59 16.88
CA PRO A 117 13.87 -9.73 17.49
C PRO A 117 13.76 -8.33 16.88
N HIS A 118 14.74 -7.92 16.09
CA HIS A 118 14.79 -6.60 15.44
C HIS A 118 14.49 -6.64 13.94
N SER A 119 14.13 -7.81 13.40
CA SER A 119 13.85 -7.94 11.98
C SER A 119 12.59 -7.18 11.55
N SER A 120 12.66 -6.54 10.39
CA SER A 120 11.47 -5.97 9.73
C SER A 120 10.55 -7.08 9.22
N ILE A 121 9.33 -6.71 8.81
CA ILE A 121 8.37 -7.66 8.21
C ILE A 121 8.93 -8.30 6.94
N GLU A 122 9.61 -7.52 6.11
CA GLU A 122 10.26 -7.97 4.88
C GLU A 122 11.39 -8.96 5.19
N GLU A 123 12.19 -8.64 6.20
CA GLU A 123 13.26 -9.50 6.70
C GLU A 123 12.76 -10.82 7.29
N LEU A 124 11.62 -10.81 7.99
CA LEU A 124 10.98 -12.02 8.49
C LEU A 124 10.37 -12.84 7.35
N PHE A 125 9.78 -12.18 6.36
CA PHE A 125 9.26 -12.82 5.15
C PHE A 125 10.34 -13.62 4.42
N GLU A 126 11.49 -13.00 4.14
CA GLU A 126 12.60 -13.66 3.45
C GLU A 126 13.10 -14.88 4.24
N ARG A 127 13.28 -14.74 5.57
CA ARG A 127 13.75 -15.85 6.43
C ARG A 127 12.75 -17.00 6.52
N VAL A 128 11.45 -16.71 6.53
CA VAL A 128 10.43 -17.77 6.53
C VAL A 128 10.37 -18.46 5.16
N ALA A 129 10.58 -17.71 4.07
CA ALA A 129 10.70 -18.26 2.72
C ALA A 129 11.92 -19.18 2.57
N GLU A 130 13.06 -18.86 3.21
CA GLU A 130 14.24 -19.74 3.27
C GLU A 130 13.97 -21.08 3.97
N GLN A 131 12.96 -21.15 4.85
CA GLN A 131 12.52 -22.39 5.50
C GLN A 131 11.52 -23.19 4.63
N GLY A 132 11.31 -22.77 3.37
CA GLY A 132 10.43 -23.45 2.42
C GLY A 132 8.95 -23.11 2.53
N ILE A 133 8.58 -22.13 3.37
CA ILE A 133 7.18 -21.72 3.57
C ILE A 133 6.98 -20.33 2.95
N ARG A 134 6.06 -20.22 1.99
CA ARG A 134 5.67 -18.92 1.42
C ARG A 134 4.49 -18.35 2.19
N ILE A 135 4.75 -17.32 3.00
CA ILE A 135 3.72 -16.57 3.73
C ILE A 135 3.70 -15.15 3.19
N GLU A 136 2.55 -14.59 2.86
CA GLU A 136 2.48 -13.20 2.39
C GLU A 136 2.87 -12.21 3.52
N PRO A 137 3.63 -11.13 3.24
CA PRO A 137 4.01 -10.15 4.26
C PRO A 137 2.84 -9.56 5.05
N GLN A 138 1.68 -9.41 4.40
CA GLN A 138 0.44 -8.94 5.03
C GLN A 138 -0.09 -9.91 6.10
N VAL A 139 0.09 -11.22 5.90
CA VAL A 139 -0.28 -12.28 6.87
C VAL A 139 0.61 -12.20 8.11
N ILE A 140 1.92 -12.00 7.91
CA ILE A 140 2.90 -11.82 8.99
C ILE A 140 2.57 -10.55 9.79
N GLU A 141 2.34 -9.43 9.10
CA GLU A 141 2.01 -8.15 9.73
C GLU A 141 0.69 -8.22 10.51
N ALA A 142 -0.35 -8.84 9.94
CA ALA A 142 -1.64 -9.03 10.62
C ALA A 142 -1.51 -9.91 11.87
N PHE A 143 -0.78 -11.01 11.78
CA PHE A 143 -0.52 -11.92 12.90
C PHE A 143 0.23 -11.24 14.05
N LEU A 144 1.34 -10.55 13.74
CA LEU A 144 2.15 -9.87 14.75
C LEU A 144 1.39 -8.70 15.39
N ASN A 145 0.58 -7.97 14.62
CA ASN A 145 -0.31 -6.94 15.16
C ASN A 145 -1.37 -7.52 16.09
N HIS A 146 -2.01 -8.63 15.71
CA HIS A 146 -3.04 -9.28 16.50
C HIS A 146 -2.52 -9.70 17.90
N HIS A 147 -1.27 -10.17 17.96
CA HIS A 147 -0.63 -10.57 19.23
C HIS A 147 0.16 -9.44 19.91
N GLY A 148 0.14 -8.20 19.38
CA GLY A 148 0.84 -7.06 19.98
C GLY A 148 2.38 -7.13 19.90
N LEU A 149 2.91 -7.91 18.97
CA LEU A 149 4.34 -8.22 18.84
C LEU A 149 5.14 -7.21 17.99
N LEU A 150 4.48 -6.19 17.41
CA LEU A 150 5.15 -5.11 16.67
C LEU A 150 5.61 -3.93 17.54
N LYS A 151 5.37 -3.95 18.86
CA LYS A 151 5.83 -2.87 19.74
C LYS A 151 7.34 -2.99 20.01
N LYS A 152 8.06 -1.92 19.71
CA LYS A 152 9.47 -1.69 20.04
C LYS A 152 9.77 -2.12 21.48
N ILE A 153 10.61 -3.14 21.64
CA ILE A 153 11.40 -3.25 22.87
C ILE A 153 12.41 -2.10 22.79
N PRO A 154 12.37 -1.10 23.69
CA PRO A 154 13.36 -0.05 23.68
C PRO A 154 14.73 -0.69 23.88
N ASP A 155 15.71 -0.27 23.06
CA ASP A 155 17.12 -0.61 23.23
C ASP A 155 17.48 -0.40 24.70
N THR A 156 17.69 -1.52 25.42
CA THR A 156 18.19 -1.48 26.78
C THR A 156 19.67 -1.78 26.72
N LYS A 157 20.42 -0.66 26.74
CA LYS A 157 21.84 -0.47 27.03
C LYS A 157 22.87 -0.88 25.97
#